data_AF-A0A9D4AXS7-F1
#
_entry.id   AF-A0A9D4AXS7-F1
#
_cell.length_a   1.000
_cell.length_b   1.000
_cell.length_c   1.000
_cell.angle_alpha   90.00
_cell.angle_beta   90.00
_cell.angle_gamma   90.00
#
_symmetry.space_group_name_H-M   'P 1'
#
loop_
_entity.id
_entity.type
_entity.pdbx_description
1 polymer ?
#
loop_
_entity_poly.entity_id
_entity_poly.type
_entity_poly.pdbx_seq_one_letter_code
_entity_poly.pdbx_strand_id
1 'polypeptide(L)'
;MTRLFSLAECDALGFDLDHTLCRYHLPETARLIYDSFARYLVTEKGYDKELLTVTPESWDFCCKGLALDLEDGNFLKLAGDGTILRASHGTKSMTLEEILEIYSRREWKHFKTFSGMVSRSAKYYCYDNYFELPGALLCARIVDCLDKHDRQTKYNFWKDVIAAIQHNYKTSAFKVMKAIGHIDN
;
A
#
# COMPACT_ATOMS: atom_id res chain seq x y z
N MET A 1 -18.48 25.03 -5.97
CA MET A 1 -19.70 25.29 -5.18
C MET A 1 -20.00 24.07 -4.35
N THR A 2 -19.96 24.19 -3.03
CA THR A 2 -20.37 23.11 -2.12
C THR A 2 -21.90 23.02 -2.18
N ARG A 3 -22.43 21.85 -2.58
CA ARG A 3 -23.87 21.61 -2.58
C ARG A 3 -24.32 21.38 -1.14
N LEU A 4 -25.33 22.10 -0.67
CA LEU A 4 -25.93 21.86 0.64
C LEU A 4 -26.61 20.48 0.63
N PHE A 5 -26.39 19.72 1.70
CA PHE A 5 -26.94 18.38 1.90
C PHE A 5 -27.77 18.37 3.18
N SER A 6 -29.00 17.85 3.10
CA SER A 6 -29.92 17.74 4.24
C SER A 6 -30.32 16.28 4.46
N LEU A 7 -30.07 15.77 5.67
CA LEU A 7 -30.51 14.42 6.05
C LEU A 7 -32.04 14.29 6.09
N ALA A 8 -32.77 15.39 6.29
CA ALA A 8 -34.23 15.40 6.30
C ALA A 8 -34.84 15.16 4.90
N GLU A 9 -34.04 15.31 3.85
CA GLU A 9 -34.45 15.05 2.45
C GLU A 9 -34.16 13.60 2.02
N CYS A 10 -33.65 12.75 2.92
CA CYS A 10 -33.29 11.36 2.61
C CYS A 10 -34.33 10.38 3.17
N ASP A 11 -34.98 9.60 2.29
CA ASP A 11 -35.90 8.52 2.68
C ASP A 11 -35.18 7.26 3.19
N ALA A 12 -33.93 7.09 2.78
CA ALA A 12 -33.09 5.95 3.16
C ALA A 12 -31.65 6.38 3.34
N LEU A 13 -30.97 5.73 4.29
CA LEU A 13 -29.54 5.91 4.55
C LEU A 13 -28.84 4.56 4.42
N GLY A 14 -27.95 4.45 3.43
CA GLY A 14 -27.07 3.30 3.24
C GLY A 14 -25.75 3.53 3.97
N PHE A 15 -25.31 2.54 4.74
CA PHE A 15 -24.01 2.54 5.40
C PHE A 15 -23.17 1.41 4.83
N ASP A 16 -21.90 1.70 4.56
CA ASP A 16 -20.91 0.66 4.35
C ASP A 16 -20.73 -0.16 5.65
N LEU A 17 -20.33 -1.41 5.53
CA LEU A 17 -20.11 -2.27 6.69
C LEU A 17 -18.72 -2.02 7.26
N ASP A 18 -17.69 -2.33 6.47
CA ASP A 18 -16.32 -2.38 6.94
C ASP A 18 -15.72 -0.99 7.13
N HIS A 19 -15.08 -0.75 8.27
CA HIS A 19 -14.57 0.57 8.66
C HIS A 19 -15.62 1.69 8.76
N THR A 20 -16.91 1.39 8.59
CA THR A 20 -18.02 2.33 8.81
C THR A 20 -18.90 1.87 9.98
N LEU A 21 -19.65 0.76 9.85
CA LEU A 21 -20.41 0.17 10.95
C LEU A 21 -19.56 -0.78 11.80
N CYS A 22 -18.75 -1.61 11.15
CA CYS A 22 -17.83 -2.54 11.78
C CYS A 22 -16.45 -1.89 11.95
N ARG A 23 -16.01 -1.75 13.20
CA ARG A 23 -14.70 -1.15 13.52
C ARG A 23 -13.69 -2.24 13.81
N TYR A 24 -12.54 -2.13 13.15
CA TYR A 24 -11.43 -3.04 13.31
C TYR A 24 -10.34 -2.46 14.20
N HIS A 25 -9.65 -3.32 14.93
CA HIS A 25 -8.37 -2.96 15.55
C HIS A 25 -7.32 -2.86 14.45
N LEU A 26 -7.03 -1.62 14.01
CA LEU A 26 -6.18 -1.37 12.85
C LEU A 26 -4.78 -2.01 12.95
N PRO A 27 -4.05 -1.93 14.08
CA PRO A 27 -2.73 -2.58 14.17
C PRO A 27 -2.79 -4.09 13.93
N GLU A 28 -3.73 -4.77 14.57
CA GLU A 28 -3.89 -6.23 14.44
C GLU A 28 -4.34 -6.64 13.03
N THR A 29 -5.26 -5.87 12.46
CA THR A 29 -5.78 -6.14 11.11
C THR A 29 -4.70 -5.88 10.06
N ALA A 30 -3.93 -4.79 10.22
CA ALA A 30 -2.82 -4.48 9.34
C ALA A 30 -1.75 -5.57 9.38
N ARG A 31 -1.39 -6.04 10.58
CA ARG A 31 -0.45 -7.14 10.78
C ARG A 31 -0.95 -8.43 10.13
N LEU A 32 -2.20 -8.77 10.36
CA LEU A 32 -2.87 -9.95 9.80
C LEU A 32 -2.79 -9.97 8.26
N ILE A 33 -3.12 -8.84 7.62
CA ILE A 33 -3.09 -8.68 6.17
C ILE A 33 -1.65 -8.77 5.64
N TYR A 34 -0.72 -8.03 6.25
CA TYR A 34 0.68 -8.04 5.84
C TYR A 34 1.27 -9.45 5.90
N ASP A 35 1.07 -10.13 7.03
CA ASP A 35 1.62 -11.47 7.24
C ASP A 35 1.03 -12.47 6.23
N SER A 36 -0.24 -12.32 5.86
CA SER A 36 -0.89 -13.10 4.80
C SER A 36 -0.23 -12.90 3.45
N PHE A 37 -0.02 -11.65 3.03
CA PHE A 37 0.62 -11.34 1.76
C PHE A 37 2.09 -11.79 1.75
N ALA A 38 2.86 -11.47 2.79
CA ALA A 38 4.28 -11.77 2.89
C ALA A 38 4.52 -13.28 2.84
N ARG A 39 3.73 -14.09 3.57
CA ARG A 39 3.81 -15.55 3.47
C ARG A 39 3.57 -16.05 2.06
N TYR A 40 2.50 -15.60 1.41
CA TYR A 40 2.20 -16.03 0.04
C TYR A 40 3.34 -15.68 -0.93
N LEU A 41 3.90 -14.48 -0.83
CA LEU A 41 5.04 -14.06 -1.66
C LEU A 41 6.29 -14.90 -1.40
N VAL A 42 6.58 -15.23 -0.15
CA VAL A 42 7.76 -16.05 0.19
C VAL A 42 7.56 -17.51 -0.21
N THR A 43 6.41 -18.13 0.08
CA THR A 43 6.21 -19.56 -0.15
C THR A 43 5.86 -19.89 -1.59
N GLU A 44 4.97 -19.12 -2.22
CA GLU A 44 4.45 -19.44 -3.55
C GLU A 44 5.21 -18.74 -4.68
N LYS A 45 5.87 -17.61 -4.36
CA LYS A 45 6.56 -16.77 -5.35
C LYS A 45 8.07 -16.70 -5.17
N GLY A 46 8.60 -17.23 -4.07
CA GLY A 46 10.05 -17.31 -3.82
C GLY A 46 10.72 -15.99 -3.49
N TYR A 47 9.98 -15.01 -2.95
CA TYR A 47 10.57 -13.75 -2.46
C TYR A 47 11.42 -13.99 -1.20
N ASP A 48 12.27 -13.02 -0.88
CA ASP A 48 13.16 -13.09 0.28
C ASP A 48 12.39 -13.26 1.60
N LYS A 49 12.88 -14.15 2.47
CA LYS A 49 12.31 -14.43 3.80
C LYS A 49 12.36 -13.22 4.72
N GLU A 50 13.22 -12.24 4.47
CA GLU A 50 13.24 -10.96 5.18
C GLU A 50 11.86 -10.31 5.23
N LEU A 51 11.02 -10.49 4.20
CA LEU A 51 9.65 -9.96 4.16
C LEU A 51 8.78 -10.45 5.33
N LEU A 52 9.08 -11.59 5.94
CA LEU A 52 8.32 -12.12 7.08
C LEU A 52 8.62 -11.41 8.40
N THR A 53 9.72 -10.66 8.47
CA THR A 53 10.17 -10.00 9.71
C THR A 53 9.87 -8.51 9.61
N VAL A 54 8.87 -8.02 10.34
CA VAL A 54 8.50 -6.60 10.42
C VAL A 54 8.64 -6.10 11.85
N THR A 55 9.31 -4.96 12.02
CA THR A 55 9.42 -4.28 13.31
C THR A 55 8.25 -3.32 13.53
N PRO A 56 7.90 -2.98 14.78
CA PRO A 56 6.84 -2.00 15.07
C PRO A 56 7.02 -0.65 14.35
N GLU A 57 8.26 -0.17 14.22
CA GLU A 57 8.58 1.13 13.62
C GLU A 57 8.36 1.14 12.10
N SER A 58 8.40 -0.02 11.46
CA SER A 58 8.16 -0.15 10.01
C SER A 58 6.74 0.30 9.64
N TRP A 59 5.78 0.20 10.57
CA TRP A 59 4.39 0.58 10.33
C TRP A 59 4.19 2.09 10.18
N ASP A 60 5.14 2.93 10.64
CA ASP A 60 5.08 4.38 10.45
C ASP A 60 5.16 4.79 8.96
N PHE A 61 5.63 3.87 8.10
CA PHE A 61 5.58 4.04 6.65
C PHE A 61 4.14 4.11 6.11
N CYS A 62 3.19 3.42 6.74
CA CYS A 62 1.83 3.26 6.26
C CYS A 62 1.01 4.55 6.44
N CYS A 63 0.89 5.35 5.38
CA CYS A 63 0.04 6.54 5.34
C CYS A 63 -1.03 6.42 4.25
N LYS A 64 -2.29 6.72 4.55
CA LYS A 64 -3.35 6.79 3.52
C LYS A 64 -3.04 7.84 2.46
N GLY A 65 -3.41 7.56 1.22
CA GLY A 65 -3.16 8.42 0.06
C GLY A 65 -1.71 8.41 -0.40
N LEU A 66 -0.95 7.34 -0.14
CA LEU A 66 0.33 7.10 -0.79
C LEU A 66 0.09 6.60 -2.21
N ALA A 67 0.81 7.19 -3.16
CA ALA A 67 0.89 6.69 -4.53
C ALA A 67 2.20 5.91 -4.70
N LEU A 68 2.11 4.67 -5.16
CA LEU A 68 3.24 3.86 -5.58
C LEU A 68 3.43 4.03 -7.09
N ASP A 69 4.58 4.56 -7.50
CA ASP A 69 5.07 4.48 -8.87
C ASP A 69 5.70 3.09 -9.09
N LEU A 70 5.00 2.24 -9.85
CA LEU A 70 5.41 0.86 -10.11
C LEU A 70 6.57 0.78 -11.12
N GLU A 71 6.79 1.82 -11.92
CA GLU A 71 7.91 1.84 -12.86
C GLU A 71 9.22 2.05 -12.10
N ASP A 72 9.21 3.02 -11.17
CA ASP A 72 10.41 3.53 -10.52
C ASP A 72 10.56 3.03 -9.06
N GLY A 73 9.61 2.26 -8.52
CA GLY A 73 9.66 1.72 -7.15
C GLY A 73 9.53 2.78 -6.06
N ASN A 74 8.95 3.94 -6.41
CA ASN A 74 8.89 5.11 -5.54
C ASN A 74 7.52 5.24 -4.90
N PHE A 75 7.48 5.67 -3.64
CA PHE A 75 6.25 6.05 -2.96
C PHE A 75 6.20 7.56 -2.83
N LEU A 76 5.05 8.14 -3.15
CA LEU A 76 4.83 9.58 -3.20
C LEU A 76 3.65 9.96 -2.33
N LYS A 77 3.84 10.99 -1.52
CA LYS A 77 2.77 11.72 -0.84
C LYS A 77 2.56 13.04 -1.56
N LEU A 78 1.38 13.22 -2.14
CA LEU A 78 1.07 14.37 -2.97
C LEU A 78 0.14 15.35 -2.25
N ALA A 79 0.29 16.64 -2.55
CA ALA A 79 -0.71 17.66 -2.24
C ALA A 79 -1.88 17.59 -3.23
N GLY A 80 -2.97 18.33 -2.95
CA GLY A 80 -4.15 18.36 -3.82
C GLY A 80 -3.91 18.93 -5.22
N ASP A 81 -2.83 19.71 -5.39
CA ASP A 81 -2.38 20.25 -6.68
C ASP A 81 -1.34 19.36 -7.39
N GLY A 82 -0.94 18.25 -6.77
CA GLY A 82 0.04 17.30 -7.32
C GLY A 82 1.48 17.52 -6.90
N THR A 83 1.75 18.53 -6.07
CA THR A 83 3.08 18.77 -5.52
C THR A 83 3.52 17.58 -4.66
N ILE A 84 4.72 17.05 -4.90
CA ILE A 84 5.34 16.01 -4.07
C ILE A 84 5.73 16.62 -2.72
N LEU A 85 5.02 16.19 -1.67
CA LEU A 85 5.26 16.59 -0.28
C LEU A 85 6.36 15.74 0.36
N ARG A 86 6.33 14.43 0.09
CA ARG A 86 7.33 13.44 0.54
C ARG A 86 7.49 12.37 -0.52
N ALA A 87 8.68 11.78 -0.60
CA ALA A 87 8.93 10.62 -1.43
C ALA A 87 9.85 9.63 -0.72
N SER A 88 9.77 8.35 -1.09
CA SER A 88 10.73 7.32 -0.73
C SER A 88 11.00 6.42 -1.93
N HIS A 89 12.19 5.82 -1.98
CA HIS A 89 12.48 4.66 -2.83
C HIS A 89 12.48 3.43 -1.94
N GLY A 90 11.57 2.49 -2.19
CA GLY A 90 11.27 1.47 -1.18
C GLY A 90 10.94 2.11 0.17
N THR A 91 11.54 1.63 1.26
CA THR A 91 11.37 2.23 2.59
C THR A 91 12.29 3.42 2.86
N LYS A 92 13.26 3.70 1.99
CA LYS A 92 14.23 4.78 2.17
C LYS A 92 13.64 6.13 1.75
N SER A 93 13.38 6.98 2.73
CA SER A 93 12.96 8.38 2.50
C SER A 93 13.98 9.12 1.63
N MET A 94 13.47 9.89 0.67
CA MET A 94 14.28 10.77 -0.17
C MET A 94 14.48 12.14 0.49
N THR A 95 15.66 12.72 0.32
CA THR A 95 15.90 14.13 0.66
C THR A 95 15.23 15.05 -0.36
N LEU A 96 15.18 16.35 -0.05
CA LEU A 96 14.68 17.33 -1.00
C LEU A 96 15.51 17.36 -2.29
N GLU A 97 16.83 17.28 -2.15
CA GLU A 97 17.76 17.31 -3.27
C GLU A 97 17.51 16.11 -4.19
N GLU A 98 17.35 14.91 -3.64
CA GLU A 98 17.00 13.70 -4.39
C GLU A 98 15.64 13.84 -5.09
N ILE A 99 14.64 14.42 -4.41
CA ILE A 99 13.32 14.68 -5.02
C ILE A 99 13.44 15.66 -6.20
N LEU A 100 14.24 16.73 -6.07
CA LEU A 100 14.44 17.71 -7.13
C LEU A 100 15.26 17.14 -8.29
N GLU A 101 16.21 16.25 -8.02
CA GLU A 101 16.96 15.55 -9.05
C GLU A 101 16.05 14.64 -9.88
N ILE A 102 15.20 13.85 -9.22
CA ILE A 102 14.33 12.88 -9.89
C ILE A 102 13.10 13.55 -10.53
N TYR A 103 12.47 14.48 -9.80
CA TYR A 103 11.18 15.06 -10.19
C TYR A 103 11.26 16.53 -10.61
N SER A 104 12.45 17.12 -10.74
CA SER A 104 12.75 18.49 -11.19
C SER A 104 12.00 19.61 -10.45
N ARG A 105 10.68 19.70 -10.64
CA ARG A 105 9.76 20.67 -10.04
C ARG A 105 8.90 20.10 -8.92
N ARG A 106 9.27 18.95 -8.36
CA ARG A 106 8.43 18.17 -7.43
C ARG A 106 7.06 17.82 -8.03
N GLU A 107 7.00 17.67 -9.35
CA GLU A 107 5.78 17.31 -10.04
C GLU A 107 5.91 15.86 -10.49
N TRP A 108 4.94 15.04 -10.12
CA TRP A 108 4.89 13.68 -10.62
C TRP A 108 4.22 13.64 -12.00
N LYS A 109 4.94 13.07 -12.99
CA LYS A 109 4.50 12.97 -14.40
C LYS A 109 3.09 12.37 -14.56
N HIS A 110 2.70 11.49 -13.65
CA HIS A 110 1.42 10.78 -13.70
C HIS A 110 0.28 11.52 -12.98
N PHE A 111 0.53 12.64 -12.28
CA PHE A 111 -0.47 13.30 -11.44
C PHE A 111 -1.74 13.70 -12.19
N LYS A 112 -1.63 14.23 -13.41
CA LYS A 112 -2.81 14.63 -14.22
C LYS A 112 -3.69 13.45 -14.62
N THR A 113 -3.09 12.28 -14.83
CA THR A 113 -3.80 11.04 -15.14
C THR A 113 -4.29 10.34 -13.85
N PHE A 114 -3.62 10.60 -12.73
CA PHE A 114 -3.97 10.12 -11.39
C PHE A 114 -5.18 10.85 -10.80
N SER A 115 -5.30 12.16 -11.01
CA SER A 115 -6.43 12.98 -10.54
C SER A 115 -7.67 12.89 -11.43
N GLY A 116 -7.53 12.35 -12.64
CA GLY A 116 -8.64 12.00 -13.53
C GLY A 116 -9.26 10.64 -13.19
N MET A 117 -10.58 10.53 -13.24
CA MET A 117 -11.28 9.25 -13.10
C MET A 117 -10.73 8.24 -14.13
N VAL A 118 -10.18 7.13 -13.63
CA VAL A 118 -9.83 5.91 -14.36
C VAL A 118 -8.56 6.00 -15.21
N SER A 119 -7.41 5.71 -14.58
CA SER A 119 -6.24 5.23 -15.35
C SER A 119 -6.08 3.73 -15.22
N ARG A 120 -6.38 3.03 -16.31
CA ARG A 120 -6.17 1.57 -16.50
C ARG A 120 -4.72 1.19 -16.75
N SER A 121 -3.76 2.09 -16.51
CA SER A 121 -2.35 1.78 -16.72
C SER A 121 -1.72 1.21 -15.45
N ALA A 122 -1.12 0.02 -15.54
CA ALA A 122 -0.40 -0.68 -14.47
C ALA A 122 0.90 0.03 -14.02
N LYS A 123 0.96 1.36 -14.13
CA LYS A 123 2.14 2.19 -13.84
C LYS A 123 2.18 2.70 -12.42
N TYR A 124 1.03 2.80 -11.77
CA TYR A 124 0.96 3.25 -10.39
C TYR A 124 -0.24 2.68 -9.65
N TYR A 125 -0.15 2.73 -8.32
CA TYR A 125 -1.19 2.27 -7.41
C TYR A 125 -1.43 3.28 -6.28
N CYS A 126 -2.67 3.45 -5.83
CA CYS A 126 -3.01 4.34 -4.72
C CYS A 126 -3.49 3.54 -3.51
N TYR A 127 -2.92 3.80 -2.34
CA TYR A 127 -3.35 3.18 -1.09
C TYR A 127 -4.28 4.13 -0.32
N ASP A 128 -5.59 4.03 -0.52
CA ASP A 128 -6.59 4.94 0.07
C ASP A 128 -7.42 4.33 1.22
N ASN A 129 -7.46 3.00 1.32
CA ASN A 129 -8.21 2.26 2.32
C ASN A 129 -7.29 1.46 3.26
N TYR A 130 -7.83 1.03 4.39
CA TYR A 130 -7.06 0.34 5.44
C TYR A 130 -6.78 -1.14 5.12
N PHE A 131 -7.51 -1.75 4.19
CA PHE A 131 -7.29 -3.14 3.79
C PHE A 131 -6.06 -3.31 2.92
N GLU A 132 -5.75 -2.30 2.12
CA GLU A 132 -4.63 -2.35 1.18
C GLU A 132 -3.38 -1.68 1.71
N LEU A 133 -3.54 -0.76 2.68
CA LEU A 133 -2.43 0.02 3.24
C LEU A 133 -1.23 -0.82 3.74
N PRO A 134 -1.42 -1.99 4.39
CA PRO A 134 -0.29 -2.86 4.75
C PRO A 134 0.53 -3.33 3.54
N GLY A 135 -0.12 -3.45 2.37
CA GLY A 135 0.52 -3.73 1.09
C GLY A 135 1.50 -2.65 0.65
N ALA A 136 1.35 -1.39 1.10
CA ALA A 136 2.28 -0.32 0.79
C ALA A 136 3.67 -0.60 1.40
N LEU A 137 3.71 -0.91 2.70
CA LEU A 137 4.95 -1.30 3.38
C LEU A 137 5.54 -2.56 2.74
N LEU A 138 4.71 -3.54 2.39
CA LEU A 138 5.20 -4.76 1.76
C LEU A 138 5.86 -4.47 0.40
N CYS A 139 5.21 -3.67 -0.45
CA CYS A 139 5.78 -3.26 -1.74
C CYS A 139 7.07 -2.46 -1.57
N ALA A 140 7.14 -1.58 -0.56
CA ALA A 140 8.35 -0.82 -0.25
C ALA A 140 9.52 -1.75 0.11
N ARG A 141 9.26 -2.78 0.92
CA ARG A 141 10.28 -3.76 1.30
C ARG A 141 10.67 -4.70 0.15
N ILE A 142 9.73 -5.03 -0.74
CA ILE A 142 10.06 -5.76 -1.98
C ILE A 142 11.06 -4.96 -2.81
N VAL A 143 10.82 -3.65 -2.97
CA VAL A 143 11.76 -2.74 -3.65
C VAL A 143 13.13 -2.79 -2.98
N ASP A 144 13.21 -2.64 -1.66
CA ASP A 144 14.48 -2.71 -0.93
C ASP A 144 15.21 -4.04 -1.13
N CYS A 145 14.49 -5.17 -1.08
CA CYS A 145 15.08 -6.50 -1.28
C CYS A 145 15.60 -6.69 -2.71
N LEU A 146 14.87 -6.22 -3.72
CA LEU A 146 15.28 -6.32 -5.12
C LEU A 146 16.55 -5.48 -5.37
N ASP A 147 16.61 -4.27 -4.82
CA ASP A 147 17.76 -3.37 -4.96
C ASP A 147 19.04 -3.88 -4.28
N LYS A 148 18.93 -4.72 -3.24
CA LYS A 148 20.10 -5.38 -2.63
C LYS A 148 20.79 -6.36 -3.59
N HIS A 149 20.03 -7.04 -4.45
CA HIS A 149 20.56 -8.09 -5.32
C HIS A 149 20.99 -7.56 -6.69
N ASP A 150 20.20 -6.63 -7.26
CA ASP A 150 20.56 -5.87 -8.46
C ASP A 150 19.57 -4.71 -8.63
N ARG A 151 20.07 -3.48 -8.79
CA ARG A 151 19.21 -2.31 -8.91
C ARG A 151 18.40 -2.42 -10.20
N GLN A 152 17.10 -2.64 -10.06
CA GLN A 152 16.25 -2.90 -11.22
C GLN A 152 16.02 -1.62 -12.02
N THR A 153 16.15 -1.71 -13.34
CA THR A 153 15.75 -0.59 -14.22
C THR A 153 14.23 -0.41 -14.26
N LYS A 154 13.46 -1.46 -13.95
CA LYS A 154 11.99 -1.47 -13.83
C LYS A 154 11.53 -2.58 -12.91
N TYR A 155 10.52 -2.31 -12.10
CA TYR A 155 9.92 -3.29 -11.20
C TYR A 155 8.78 -4.07 -11.86
N ASN A 156 8.74 -5.39 -11.66
CA ASN A 156 7.69 -6.28 -12.20
C ASN A 156 7.06 -7.19 -11.13
N PHE A 157 7.05 -6.75 -9.88
CA PHE A 157 6.49 -7.52 -8.76
C PHE A 157 4.97 -7.35 -8.61
N TRP A 158 4.36 -6.36 -9.27
CA TRP A 158 2.96 -6.00 -9.05
C TRP A 158 1.98 -7.15 -9.32
N LYS A 159 2.23 -7.94 -10.36
CA LYS A 159 1.41 -9.14 -10.67
C LYS A 159 1.39 -10.15 -9.52
N ASP A 160 2.49 -10.27 -8.78
CA ASP A 160 2.60 -11.20 -7.67
C ASP A 160 1.93 -10.63 -6.41
N VAL A 161 2.02 -9.32 -6.20
CA VAL A 161 1.27 -8.61 -5.15
C VAL A 161 -0.24 -8.74 -5.39
N ILE A 162 -0.72 -8.57 -6.62
CA ILE A 162 -2.13 -8.82 -6.96
C ILE A 162 -2.52 -10.27 -6.66
N ALA A 163 -1.68 -11.25 -6.99
CA ALA A 163 -1.95 -12.64 -6.65
C ALA A 163 -2.01 -12.88 -5.13
N ALA A 164 -1.18 -12.20 -4.35
CA ALA A 164 -1.21 -12.25 -2.88
C ALA A 164 -2.50 -11.62 -2.31
N ILE A 165 -2.92 -10.47 -2.85
CA ILE A 165 -4.19 -9.82 -2.50
C ILE A 165 -5.36 -10.78 -2.78
N GLN A 166 -5.40 -11.37 -3.98
CA GLN A 166 -6.44 -12.34 -4.36
C GLN A 166 -6.43 -13.58 -3.47
N HIS A 167 -5.26 -14.03 -3.00
CA HIS A 167 -5.16 -15.13 -2.05
C HIS A 167 -5.77 -14.76 -0.69
N ASN A 168 -5.49 -13.56 -0.19
CA ASN A 168 -5.96 -13.09 1.11
C ASN A 168 -7.49 -13.04 1.25
N TYR A 169 -8.21 -12.76 0.16
CA TYR A 169 -9.68 -12.80 0.15
C TYR A 169 -10.27 -14.22 0.16
N LYS A 170 -9.43 -15.26 0.09
CA LYS A 170 -9.87 -16.66 0.29
C LYS A 170 -9.86 -16.98 1.77
N THR A 171 -10.96 -17.56 2.27
CA THR A 171 -11.08 -17.98 3.68
C THR A 171 -9.98 -18.94 4.14
N SER A 172 -9.30 -19.64 3.22
CA SER A 172 -8.15 -20.50 3.52
C SER A 172 -6.90 -19.73 3.95
N ALA A 173 -6.73 -18.47 3.55
CA ALA A 173 -5.52 -17.67 3.82
C ALA A 173 -5.23 -17.48 5.32
N PHE A 174 -6.28 -17.50 6.15
CA PHE A 174 -6.18 -17.28 7.59
C PHE A 174 -6.26 -18.56 8.44
N LYS A 175 -6.55 -19.72 7.83
CA LYS A 175 -6.71 -20.99 8.58
C LYS A 175 -5.41 -21.46 9.23
N VAL A 176 -4.26 -21.20 8.60
CA VAL A 176 -2.94 -21.61 9.09
C VAL A 176 -2.42 -20.69 10.20
N MET A 177 -2.91 -19.44 10.26
CA MET A 177 -2.44 -18.46 11.26
C MET A 177 -2.89 -18.77 12.69
N LYS A 178 -4.01 -19.50 12.86
CA LYS A 178 -4.47 -19.95 14.16
C LYS A 178 -3.52 -20.91 14.86
N ALA A 179 -2.63 -21.60 14.12
CA ALA A 179 -1.72 -22.59 14.72
C ALA A 179 -0.50 -21.96 15.42
N ILE A 180 -0.20 -20.68 15.19
CA ILE A 180 1.02 -20.00 15.70
C ILE A 180 0.69 -19.08 16.89
N GLY A 181 -0.57 -19.04 17.34
CA GLY A 181 -1.07 -18.12 18.37
C GLY A 181 -1.41 -18.76 19.72
N HIS A 182 -0.90 -19.94 20.06
CA HIS A 182 -0.85 -20.38 21.46
C HIS A 182 0.41 -19.81 22.10
N ILE A 183 0.31 -18.56 22.56
CA ILE A 183 1.13 -18.08 23.68
C ILE A 183 0.24 -18.32 24.90
N ASP A 184 0.68 -19.21 25.78
CA ASP A 184 0.03 -19.54 27.04
C ASP A 184 -0.23 -18.28 27.89
N ASN A 185 -1.39 -18.29 28.55
CA ASN A 185 -1.93 -17.39 29.59
C ASN A 185 -1.04 -16.27 30.15
#